data_AF-A0A259DZR3-F1
#
_entry.id   AF-A0A259DZR3-F1
#
_cell.length_a   1.000
_cell.length_b   1.000
_cell.length_c   1.000
_cell.angle_alpha   90.00
_cell.angle_beta   90.00
_cell.angle_gamma   90.00
#
_symmetry.space_group_name_H-M   'P 1'
#
loop_
_entity.id
_entity.type
_entity.pdbx_description
1 polymer ?
#
loop_
_entity_poly.entity_id
_entity_poly.type
_entity_poly.pdbx_seq_one_letter_code
_entity_poly.pdbx_strand_id
1 'polypeptide(L)'
;MSRPNTPSYKTLNWPAYNKALKRRGSLTIWFDPGMAWAAKPTGKRGRQPIYSDAAVQTCLTMKVLFGMALRQTTGFVESLLRLIGLDWDVPDFSTLSRRQKTLAVNIPHRGSQGPLHLLIDSTGIKVEGEGEWNARKHGDAPMLPELLSQIPPDQEIASVTADGAYDTRKCHRVRGLRGPIRGHGPPRTIAERGAHAVIPPRKNAKPWKTETAGAVARNEALRASKHLGRALWRRWSGYHRRSRAETKMHCVKLLGQRLMARDFDRQVAEFQVRVAVLNGYTALGIPVTKVVG
;
A
#
# COMPACT_ATOMS: atom_id res chain seq x y z
N MET A 1 -20.43 0.82 -32.81
CA MET A 1 -20.12 1.88 -31.84
C MET A 1 -18.64 2.23 -31.96
N SER A 2 -18.34 3.47 -32.32
CA SER A 2 -16.98 4.00 -32.49
C SER A 2 -16.21 3.88 -31.17
N ARG A 3 -14.91 3.52 -31.22
CA ARG A 3 -14.07 3.55 -30.01
C ARG A 3 -14.08 4.99 -29.46
N PRO A 4 -14.41 5.22 -28.18
CA PRO A 4 -14.30 6.55 -27.62
C PRO A 4 -12.86 7.03 -27.70
N ASN A 5 -12.65 8.27 -28.14
CA ASN A 5 -11.31 8.86 -28.24
C ASN A 5 -10.60 8.75 -26.89
N THR A 6 -9.38 8.20 -26.92
CA THR A 6 -8.52 8.17 -25.74
C THR A 6 -8.13 9.62 -25.42
N PRO A 7 -8.44 10.13 -24.22
CA PRO A 7 -8.04 11.48 -23.85
C PRO A 7 -6.51 11.56 -23.91
N SER A 8 -5.99 12.50 -24.70
CA SER A 8 -4.57 12.84 -24.68
C SER A 8 -4.31 13.77 -23.51
N TYR A 9 -3.15 13.65 -22.87
CA TYR A 9 -2.80 14.46 -21.70
C TYR A 9 -1.50 15.21 -21.98
N LYS A 10 -1.47 16.51 -21.67
CA LYS A 10 -0.26 17.34 -21.74
C LYS A 10 0.13 17.83 -20.35
N THR A 11 1.41 17.71 -20.02
CA THR A 11 1.98 18.24 -18.77
C THR A 11 2.23 19.73 -18.91
N LEU A 12 1.68 20.54 -18.02
CA LEU A 12 1.74 22.00 -18.06
C LEU A 12 2.96 22.57 -17.34
N ASN A 13 3.52 21.83 -16.37
CA ASN A 13 4.61 22.29 -15.50
C ASN A 13 5.95 21.57 -15.77
N TRP A 14 6.24 21.22 -17.02
CA TRP A 14 7.40 20.39 -17.38
C TRP A 14 8.73 20.85 -16.79
N PRO A 15 9.10 22.16 -16.82
CA PRO A 15 10.37 22.60 -16.24
C PRO A 15 10.48 22.35 -14.72
N ALA A 16 9.42 22.69 -13.98
CA ALA A 16 9.38 22.47 -12.54
C ALA A 16 9.37 20.98 -12.19
N TYR A 17 8.62 20.18 -12.94
CA TYR A 17 8.58 18.73 -12.76
C TYR A 17 9.93 18.07 -13.06
N ASN A 18 10.63 18.51 -14.12
CA ASN A 18 11.98 18.03 -14.43
C ASN A 18 12.98 18.36 -13.31
N LYS A 19 12.91 19.56 -12.73
CA LYS A 19 13.71 19.91 -11.54
C LYS A 19 13.40 18.99 -10.36
N ALA A 20 12.12 18.66 -10.14
CA ALA A 20 11.73 17.70 -9.11
C ALA A 20 12.29 16.30 -9.37
N LEU A 21 12.26 15.82 -10.63
CA LEU A 21 12.85 14.53 -11.00
C LEU A 21 14.35 14.48 -10.73
N LYS A 22 15.10 15.53 -11.09
CA LYS A 22 16.52 15.65 -10.75
C LYS A 22 16.75 15.60 -9.25
N ARG A 23 15.94 16.32 -8.47
CA ARG A 23 16.04 16.33 -6.99
C ARG A 23 15.76 14.98 -6.35
N ARG A 24 14.95 14.10 -6.95
CA ARG A 24 14.71 12.74 -6.41
C ARG A 24 15.98 11.89 -6.33
N GLY A 25 16.97 12.14 -7.19
CA GLY A 25 18.27 11.46 -7.16
C GLY A 25 19.28 12.09 -6.20
N SER A 26 18.94 13.21 -5.56
CA SER A 26 19.85 13.88 -4.62
C SER A 26 19.80 13.22 -3.26
N LEU A 27 20.95 12.76 -2.74
CA LEU A 27 21.03 12.10 -1.42
C LEU A 27 20.81 13.06 -0.25
N THR A 28 21.00 14.36 -0.46
CA THR A 28 20.79 15.41 0.55
C THR A 28 19.33 15.55 0.98
N ILE A 29 18.39 14.92 0.27
CA ILE A 29 16.99 14.86 0.71
C ILE A 29 16.81 13.96 1.94
N TRP A 30 17.79 13.11 2.24
CA TRP A 30 17.78 12.18 3.38
C TRP A 30 18.84 12.50 4.44
N PHE A 31 19.91 13.20 4.04
CA PHE A 31 20.97 13.69 4.91
C PHE A 31 20.87 15.21 5.02
N ASP A 32 20.12 15.67 6.03
CA ASP A 32 20.10 17.08 6.43
C ASP A 32 21.16 17.29 7.53
N PRO A 33 22.17 18.15 7.34
CA PRO A 33 23.16 18.48 8.37
C PRO A 33 22.55 18.95 9.71
N GLY A 34 21.32 19.51 9.69
CA GLY A 34 20.59 19.89 10.89
C GLY A 34 19.86 18.74 11.60
N MET A 35 19.93 17.51 11.08
CA MET A 35 19.24 16.36 11.67
C MET A 35 19.87 15.95 13.01
N ALA A 36 19.02 15.73 14.01
CA ALA A 36 19.45 15.13 15.27
C ALA A 36 19.81 13.64 15.05
N TRP A 37 21.09 13.36 14.87
CA TRP A 37 21.58 12.00 14.64
C TRP A 37 21.62 11.16 15.93
N ALA A 38 22.11 11.77 17.02
CA ALA A 38 22.08 11.17 18.35
C ALA A 38 20.66 11.19 18.94
N ALA A 39 20.31 10.15 19.69
CA ALA A 39 19.03 10.11 20.39
C ALA A 39 19.04 11.05 21.61
N LYS A 40 17.88 11.65 21.90
CA LYS A 40 17.67 12.35 23.16
C LYS A 40 17.53 11.32 24.29
N PRO A 41 18.11 11.57 25.48
CA PRO A 41 17.91 10.72 26.65
C PRO A 41 16.42 10.56 26.96
N THR A 42 15.95 9.34 27.17
CA THR A 42 14.53 9.06 27.42
C THR A 42 14.12 9.31 28.88
N GLY A 43 15.11 9.45 29.79
CA GLY A 43 14.89 9.58 31.23
C GLY A 43 14.36 8.31 31.91
N LYS A 44 14.10 7.22 31.17
CA LYS A 44 13.60 5.95 31.71
C LYS A 44 14.74 5.04 32.17
N ARG A 45 14.47 4.18 33.15
CA ARG A 45 15.43 3.16 33.63
C ARG A 45 15.69 2.12 32.52
N GLY A 46 16.96 1.86 32.20
CA GLY A 46 17.38 0.91 31.16
C GLY A 46 18.41 1.48 30.18
N ARG A 47 18.81 0.68 29.18
CA ARG A 47 19.77 1.10 28.14
C ARG A 47 19.16 2.21 27.27
N GLN A 48 19.79 3.38 27.27
CA GLN A 48 19.38 4.50 26.45
C GLN A 48 19.68 4.25 24.96
N PRO A 49 18.82 4.70 24.04
CA PRO A 49 19.14 4.69 22.63
C PRO A 49 20.28 5.68 22.34
N ILE A 50 21.29 5.24 21.59
CA ILE A 50 22.40 6.09 21.14
C ILE A 50 21.97 6.90 19.91
N TYR A 51 21.20 6.29 19.01
CA TYR A 51 20.76 6.88 17.74
C TYR A 51 19.28 7.25 17.76
N SER A 52 18.95 8.38 17.14
CA SER A 52 17.57 8.85 16.97
C SER A 52 16.78 7.95 16.00
N ASP A 53 15.45 8.04 16.04
CA ASP A 53 14.61 7.37 15.04
C ASP A 53 14.88 7.89 13.62
N ALA A 54 15.22 9.18 13.49
CA ALA A 54 15.58 9.79 12.21
C ALA A 54 16.84 9.15 11.62
N ALA A 55 17.90 8.95 12.42
CA ALA A 55 19.13 8.28 11.97
C ALA A 55 18.85 6.84 11.51
N VAL A 56 18.09 6.07 12.31
CA VAL A 56 17.71 4.69 11.95
C VAL A 56 16.88 4.67 10.66
N GLN A 57 15.88 5.55 10.54
CA GLN A 57 15.04 5.63 9.35
C GLN A 57 15.86 6.03 8.11
N THR A 58 16.84 6.94 8.24
CA THR A 58 17.74 7.33 7.14
C THR A 58 18.57 6.14 6.66
N CYS A 59 19.17 5.37 7.58
CA CYS A 59 19.89 4.14 7.22
C CYS A 59 18.98 3.13 6.51
N LEU A 60 17.78 2.86 7.04
CA LEU A 60 16.81 1.95 6.41
C LEU A 60 16.31 2.47 5.05
N THR A 61 16.24 3.79 4.88
CA THR A 61 15.91 4.42 3.60
C THR A 61 17.00 4.15 2.57
N MET A 62 18.27 4.29 2.93
CA MET A 62 19.39 3.91 2.05
C MET A 62 19.37 2.43 1.71
N LYS A 63 19.11 1.56 2.70
CA LYS A 63 18.92 0.12 2.48
C LYS A 63 17.88 -0.15 1.40
N VAL A 64 16.71 0.50 1.48
CA VAL A 64 15.59 0.32 0.54
C VAL A 64 15.90 0.90 -0.82
N LEU A 65 16.44 2.11 -0.89
CA LEU A 65 16.73 2.81 -2.15
C LEU A 65 17.72 2.05 -3.03
N PHE A 66 18.73 1.45 -2.40
CA PHE A 66 19.81 0.75 -3.09
C PHE A 66 19.68 -0.78 -3.05
N GLY A 67 18.62 -1.31 -2.44
CA GLY A 67 18.40 -2.76 -2.35
C GLY A 67 19.50 -3.52 -1.60
N MET A 68 20.11 -2.89 -0.60
CA MET A 68 21.29 -3.42 0.10
C MET A 68 20.92 -4.32 1.29
N ALA A 69 21.85 -5.17 1.72
CA ALA A 69 21.79 -5.80 3.05
C ALA A 69 22.18 -4.80 4.16
N LEU A 70 21.82 -5.08 5.41
CA LEU A 70 22.11 -4.17 6.55
C LEU A 70 23.61 -3.91 6.74
N ARG A 71 24.46 -4.93 6.58
CA ARG A 71 25.92 -4.76 6.70
C ARG A 71 26.50 -3.85 5.63
N GLN A 72 26.04 -4.01 4.39
CA GLN A 72 26.41 -3.12 3.28
C GLN A 72 25.91 -1.70 3.50
N THR A 73 24.70 -1.57 4.06
CA THR A 73 24.09 -0.27 4.40
C THR A 73 24.95 0.48 5.42
N THR A 74 25.46 -0.18 6.46
CA THR A 74 26.35 0.45 7.44
C THR A 74 27.58 1.06 6.77
N GLY A 75 28.32 0.29 5.97
CA GLY A 75 29.52 0.81 5.28
C GLY A 75 29.21 1.87 4.22
N PHE A 76 28.07 1.75 3.52
CA PHE A 76 27.64 2.75 2.55
C PHE A 76 27.32 4.10 3.21
N VAL A 77 26.58 4.09 4.32
CA VAL A 77 26.25 5.31 5.07
C VAL A 77 27.50 5.93 5.67
N GLU A 78 28.43 5.13 6.19
CA GLU A 78 29.71 5.61 6.73
C GLU A 78 30.53 6.35 5.66
N SER A 79 30.62 5.77 4.46
CA SER A 79 31.29 6.41 3.32
C SER A 79 30.62 7.73 2.93
N LEU A 80 29.28 7.77 2.88
CA LEU A 80 28.54 8.99 2.56
C LEU A 80 28.77 10.10 3.59
N LEU A 81 28.73 9.80 4.88
CA LEU A 81 28.95 10.78 5.93
C LEU A 81 30.37 11.36 5.86
N ARG A 82 31.37 10.51 5.61
CA ARG A 82 32.76 10.95 5.39
C ARG A 82 32.88 11.88 4.18
N LEU A 83 32.21 11.56 3.07
CA LEU A 83 32.23 12.39 1.86
C LEU A 83 31.53 13.75 2.03
N ILE A 84 30.49 13.81 2.88
CA ILE A 84 29.75 15.04 3.17
C ILE A 84 30.42 15.86 4.29
N GLY A 85 31.42 15.28 4.99
CA GLY A 85 32.13 15.93 6.09
C GLY A 85 31.34 15.95 7.40
N LEU A 86 30.45 14.98 7.62
CA LEU A 86 29.68 14.82 8.84
C LEU A 86 30.34 13.78 9.74
N ASP A 87 30.75 14.19 10.94
CA ASP A 87 31.39 13.32 11.94
C ASP A 87 30.34 12.60 12.81
N TRP A 88 29.52 11.79 12.17
CA TRP A 88 28.46 11.03 12.82
C TRP A 88 28.75 9.53 12.78
N ASP A 89 28.70 8.88 13.94
CA ASP A 89 28.80 7.42 14.04
C ASP A 89 27.63 6.73 13.34
N VAL A 90 27.87 5.60 12.69
CA VAL A 90 26.81 4.85 12.00
C VAL A 90 26.31 3.70 12.88
N PRO A 91 24.98 3.52 13.02
CA PRO A 91 24.43 2.35 13.69
C PRO A 91 24.89 1.05 13.01
N ASP A 92 25.40 0.11 13.80
CA ASP A 92 25.76 -1.21 13.32
C ASP A 92 24.52 -1.99 12.85
N PHE A 93 24.74 -3.05 12.06
CA PHE A 93 23.66 -3.86 11.51
C PHE A 93 22.78 -4.49 12.62
N SER A 94 23.34 -4.76 13.80
CA SER A 94 22.63 -5.35 14.93
C SER A 94 21.66 -4.33 15.57
N THR A 95 22.06 -3.07 15.67
CA THR A 95 21.22 -1.97 16.14
C THR A 95 20.14 -1.64 15.13
N LEU A 96 20.47 -1.55 13.85
CA LEU A 96 19.48 -1.33 12.79
C LEU A 96 18.43 -2.45 12.77
N SER A 97 18.85 -3.72 12.83
CA SER A 97 17.93 -4.87 12.85
C SER A 97 16.99 -4.86 14.06
N ARG A 98 17.48 -4.52 15.25
CA ARG A 98 16.64 -4.42 16.46
C ARG A 98 15.70 -3.22 16.39
N ARG A 99 16.20 -2.04 16.01
CA ARG A 99 15.40 -0.81 15.95
C ARG A 99 14.37 -0.85 14.85
N GLN A 100 14.64 -1.50 13.71
CA GLN A 100 13.65 -1.68 12.65
C GLN A 100 12.36 -2.32 13.17
N LYS A 101 12.43 -3.18 14.18
CA LYS A 101 11.24 -3.84 14.76
C LYS A 101 10.29 -2.86 15.47
N THR A 102 10.85 -1.83 16.10
CA THR A 102 10.11 -0.91 16.98
C THR A 102 10.05 0.51 16.43
N LEU A 103 10.61 0.75 15.24
CA LEU A 103 10.73 2.07 14.65
C LEU A 103 9.34 2.57 14.25
N ALA A 104 8.93 3.70 14.81
CA ALA A 104 7.79 4.45 14.30
C ALA A 104 8.24 5.21 13.05
N VAL A 105 8.05 4.61 11.87
CA VAL A 105 8.46 5.22 10.61
C VAL A 105 7.67 6.51 10.38
N ASN A 106 8.39 7.62 10.24
CA ASN A 106 7.79 8.88 9.83
C ASN A 106 7.46 8.80 8.33
N ILE A 107 6.17 8.69 8.03
CA ILE A 107 5.65 8.66 6.66
C ILE A 107 5.12 10.07 6.33
N PRO A 108 5.88 10.89 5.58
CA PRO A 108 5.35 12.18 5.14
C PRO A 108 4.12 11.90 4.27
N HIS A 109 3.01 12.59 4.50
CA HIS A 109 1.82 12.44 3.68
C HIS A 109 1.18 13.80 3.43
N ARG A 110 0.65 14.01 2.23
CA ARG A 110 -0.31 15.09 1.99
C ARG A 110 -1.69 14.48 2.20
N GLY A 111 -2.41 14.95 3.21
CA GLY A 111 -3.77 14.50 3.47
C GLY A 111 -4.64 14.63 2.22
N SER A 112 -5.43 13.61 1.92
CA SER A 112 -6.54 13.72 0.97
C SER A 112 -7.73 14.37 1.67
N GLN A 113 -8.56 15.07 0.90
CA GLN A 113 -9.88 15.49 1.36
C GLN A 113 -10.76 14.23 1.47
N GLY A 114 -10.75 13.60 2.65
CA GLY A 114 -11.56 12.43 3.01
C GLY A 114 -10.77 11.13 3.22
N PRO A 115 -11.31 10.19 4.02
CA PRO A 115 -10.70 8.89 4.30
C PRO A 115 -10.77 7.97 3.07
N LEU A 116 -9.64 7.35 2.74
CA LEU A 116 -9.54 6.30 1.71
C LEU A 116 -8.92 5.06 2.33
N HIS A 117 -9.72 4.01 2.53
CA HIS A 117 -9.22 2.70 2.95
C HIS A 117 -8.86 1.88 1.73
N LEU A 118 -7.59 1.56 1.59
CA LEU A 118 -7.08 0.78 0.48
C LEU A 118 -6.61 -0.58 1.02
N LEU A 119 -7.41 -1.62 0.76
CA LEU A 119 -7.05 -2.99 1.10
C LEU A 119 -6.20 -3.56 -0.03
N ILE A 120 -5.00 -4.02 0.29
CA ILE A 120 -4.06 -4.62 -0.66
C ILE A 120 -3.89 -6.08 -0.29
N ASP A 121 -4.18 -6.96 -1.24
CA ASP A 121 -3.90 -8.38 -1.07
C ASP A 121 -2.37 -8.63 -1.14
N SER A 122 -1.93 -9.62 -0.36
CA SER A 122 -0.55 -10.09 -0.23
C SER A 122 0.13 -10.44 -1.55
N THR A 123 -0.63 -10.75 -2.62
CA THR A 123 -0.09 -10.95 -3.98
C THR A 123 0.64 -9.71 -4.54
N GLY A 124 0.39 -8.54 -3.94
CA GLY A 124 1.03 -7.28 -4.28
C GLY A 124 2.52 -7.20 -3.93
N ILE A 125 3.06 -7.95 -2.97
CA ILE A 125 4.51 -7.97 -2.65
C ILE A 125 4.88 -9.38 -2.18
N LYS A 126 6.00 -9.92 -2.67
CA LYS A 126 6.49 -11.22 -2.18
C LYS A 126 7.04 -11.05 -0.76
N VAL A 127 6.42 -11.71 0.20
CA VAL A 127 6.83 -11.69 1.60
C VAL A 127 7.35 -13.08 1.94
N GLU A 128 8.60 -13.21 2.39
CA GLU A 128 9.15 -14.50 2.83
C GLU A 128 8.92 -14.68 4.34
N GLY A 129 8.50 -15.87 4.79
CA GLY A 129 8.24 -16.16 6.21
C GLY A 129 6.75 -16.29 6.57
N GLU A 130 6.34 -15.80 7.75
CA GLU A 130 4.95 -15.93 8.27
C GLU A 130 3.89 -15.37 7.32
N GLY A 131 4.21 -14.27 6.61
CA GLY A 131 3.33 -13.68 5.59
C GLY A 131 3.12 -14.57 4.36
N GLU A 132 4.13 -15.37 3.98
CA GLU A 132 4.05 -16.35 2.89
C GLU A 132 3.18 -17.56 3.29
N TRP A 133 3.19 -17.93 4.57
CA TRP A 133 2.37 -19.01 5.12
C TRP A 133 0.88 -18.68 5.11
N ASN A 134 0.50 -17.46 5.54
CA ASN A 134 -0.89 -17.00 5.51
C ASN A 134 -1.44 -16.90 4.07
N ALA A 135 -0.64 -16.39 3.12
CA ALA A 135 -1.03 -16.32 1.71
C ALA A 135 -1.19 -17.71 1.06
N ARG A 136 -0.27 -18.65 1.33
CA ARG A 136 -0.35 -20.03 0.82
C ARG A 136 -1.53 -20.83 1.38
N LYS A 137 -1.96 -20.57 2.61
CA LYS A 137 -3.04 -21.32 3.27
C LYS A 137 -4.44 -21.00 2.75
N HIS A 138 -4.67 -19.79 2.24
CA HIS A 138 -6.03 -19.29 2.06
C HIS A 138 -6.37 -18.76 0.65
N GLY A 139 -5.41 -18.39 -0.20
CA GLY A 139 -5.70 -17.76 -1.49
C GLY A 139 -6.41 -16.39 -1.36
N ASP A 140 -6.54 -15.68 -2.48
CA ASP A 140 -6.91 -14.25 -2.51
C ASP A 140 -8.33 -13.97 -1.96
N ALA A 141 -9.35 -14.64 -2.52
CA ALA A 141 -10.75 -14.35 -2.16
C ALA A 141 -11.12 -14.68 -0.69
N PRO A 142 -10.53 -15.71 -0.05
CA PRO A 142 -10.75 -15.99 1.37
C PRO A 142 -10.18 -14.98 2.36
N MET A 143 -9.27 -14.08 1.97
CA MET A 143 -8.65 -13.05 2.83
C MET A 143 -9.52 -11.79 3.03
N LEU A 144 -10.45 -11.50 2.10
CA LEU A 144 -11.30 -10.31 2.17
C LEU A 144 -12.00 -10.12 3.54
N PRO A 145 -12.55 -11.17 4.19
CA PRO A 145 -13.17 -11.03 5.50
C PRO A 145 -12.22 -10.59 6.61
N GLU A 146 -10.98 -11.06 6.59
CA GLU A 146 -9.96 -10.67 7.56
C GLU A 146 -9.53 -9.23 7.33
N LEU A 147 -9.35 -8.83 6.07
CA LEU A 147 -9.01 -7.45 5.72
C LEU A 147 -10.10 -6.46 6.12
N LEU A 148 -11.38 -6.80 5.92
CA LEU A 148 -12.50 -5.95 6.34
C LEU A 148 -12.62 -5.86 7.87
N SER A 149 -12.20 -6.88 8.60
CA SER A 149 -12.23 -6.87 10.07
C SER A 149 -11.18 -5.95 10.70
N GLN A 150 -10.16 -5.55 9.95
CA GLN A 150 -9.14 -4.59 10.41
C GLN A 150 -9.66 -3.15 10.40
N ILE A 151 -10.77 -2.87 9.72
CA ILE A 151 -11.39 -1.54 9.70
C ILE A 151 -12.42 -1.48 10.84
N PRO A 152 -12.39 -0.44 11.69
CA PRO A 152 -13.37 -0.24 12.75
C PRO A 152 -14.82 -0.40 12.22
N PRO A 153 -15.71 -1.07 12.97
CA PRO A 153 -17.06 -1.39 12.48
C PRO A 153 -17.94 -0.16 12.25
N ASP A 154 -17.69 0.92 12.98
CA ASP A 154 -18.31 2.24 12.87
C ASP A 154 -17.83 3.04 11.65
N GLN A 155 -16.69 2.64 11.07
CA GLN A 155 -16.16 3.30 9.89
C GLN A 155 -16.86 2.83 8.61
N GLU A 156 -17.55 3.77 7.96
CA GLU A 156 -18.28 3.53 6.72
C GLU A 156 -17.33 3.18 5.56
N ILE A 157 -17.69 2.14 4.80
CA ILE A 157 -16.98 1.74 3.59
C ILE A 157 -17.90 1.98 2.39
N ALA A 158 -17.65 3.04 1.63
CA ALA A 158 -18.47 3.36 0.46
C ALA A 158 -18.43 2.26 -0.61
N SER A 159 -17.26 1.67 -0.87
CA SER A 159 -17.12 0.62 -1.89
C SER A 159 -15.92 -0.29 -1.67
N VAL A 160 -15.99 -1.52 -2.19
CA VAL A 160 -14.89 -2.49 -2.26
C VAL A 160 -14.63 -2.82 -3.73
N THR A 161 -13.41 -2.54 -4.21
CA THR A 161 -13.00 -2.82 -5.59
C THR A 161 -12.00 -3.97 -5.63
N ALA A 162 -12.33 -5.04 -6.34
CA ALA A 162 -11.48 -6.23 -6.48
C ALA A 162 -11.65 -6.87 -7.87
N ASP A 163 -10.78 -7.82 -8.22
CA ASP A 163 -10.86 -8.50 -9.52
C ASP A 163 -11.88 -9.65 -9.48
N GLY A 164 -12.08 -10.29 -10.64
CA GLY A 164 -13.06 -11.37 -10.78
C GLY A 164 -12.77 -12.63 -9.93
N ALA A 165 -11.59 -12.76 -9.31
CA ALA A 165 -11.35 -13.84 -8.34
C ALA A 165 -12.25 -13.68 -7.12
N TYR A 166 -12.55 -12.43 -6.73
CA TYR A 166 -13.40 -12.07 -5.59
C TYR A 166 -14.91 -12.13 -5.90
N ASP A 167 -15.32 -12.44 -7.15
CA ASP A 167 -16.72 -12.75 -7.53
C ASP A 167 -17.15 -14.12 -6.96
N THR A 168 -17.25 -14.19 -5.64
CA THR A 168 -17.61 -15.39 -4.89
C THR A 168 -18.72 -15.08 -3.89
N ARG A 169 -19.56 -16.08 -3.59
CA ARG A 169 -20.60 -15.93 -2.57
C ARG A 169 -20.02 -15.56 -1.20
N LYS A 170 -18.81 -16.03 -0.86
CA LYS A 170 -18.15 -15.72 0.42
C LYS A 170 -17.86 -14.21 0.57
N CYS A 171 -17.45 -13.54 -0.51
CA CYS A 171 -17.15 -12.11 -0.50
C CYS A 171 -18.41 -11.24 -0.39
N HIS A 172 -19.51 -11.67 -1.02
CA HIS A 172 -20.74 -10.88 -1.14
C HIS A 172 -21.81 -11.18 -0.07
N ARG A 173 -21.76 -12.31 0.63
CA ARG A 173 -22.88 -12.78 1.48
C ARG A 173 -23.04 -11.98 2.78
N VAL A 174 -24.28 -11.76 3.20
CA VAL A 174 -24.62 -11.30 4.56
C VAL A 174 -24.78 -12.49 5.50
N ARG A 175 -24.35 -12.35 6.77
CA ARG A 175 -24.57 -13.31 7.85
C ARG A 175 -26.03 -13.82 7.89
N GLY A 176 -26.21 -15.14 8.01
CA GLY A 176 -27.53 -15.73 8.31
C GLY A 176 -28.07 -16.79 7.33
N LEU A 177 -27.46 -17.01 6.15
CA LEU A 177 -27.92 -18.04 5.20
C LEU A 177 -26.97 -19.26 5.17
N ARG A 178 -27.38 -20.26 5.98
CA ARG A 178 -26.91 -21.65 6.20
C ARG A 178 -25.44 -21.86 6.66
N GLY A 179 -25.30 -22.25 7.94
CA GLY A 179 -24.09 -22.79 8.58
C GLY A 179 -23.55 -21.92 9.74
N PRO A 180 -23.08 -22.49 10.87
CA PRO A 180 -22.72 -21.71 12.05
C PRO A 180 -21.41 -20.96 11.83
N ILE A 181 -21.47 -19.63 11.90
CA ILE A 181 -20.36 -18.82 12.40
C ILE A 181 -20.90 -18.14 13.66
N ARG A 182 -20.60 -18.73 14.81
CA ARG A 182 -20.99 -18.24 16.14
C ARG A 182 -20.37 -16.85 16.40
N GLY A 183 -21.10 -15.97 17.11
CA GLY A 183 -20.56 -14.80 17.81
C GLY A 183 -20.83 -13.43 17.17
N HIS A 184 -21.25 -12.44 17.97
CA HIS A 184 -21.36 -11.00 17.63
C HIS A 184 -19.98 -10.39 17.30
N GLY A 185 -19.34 -10.85 16.21
CA GLY A 185 -18.09 -10.31 15.71
C GLY A 185 -18.30 -9.20 14.68
N PRO A 186 -17.24 -8.43 14.37
CA PRO A 186 -17.31 -7.34 13.39
C PRO A 186 -17.72 -7.86 11.99
N PRO A 187 -18.41 -7.05 11.18
CA PRO A 187 -18.84 -7.39 9.82
C PRO A 187 -17.64 -7.77 8.94
N ARG A 188 -17.73 -8.92 8.26
CA ARG A 188 -16.61 -9.54 7.52
C ARG A 188 -16.90 -9.72 6.03
N THR A 189 -17.95 -9.13 5.49
CA THR A 189 -18.24 -9.19 4.05
C THR A 189 -18.65 -7.84 3.52
N ILE A 190 -18.63 -7.68 2.20
CA ILE A 190 -18.95 -6.41 1.55
C ILE A 190 -20.38 -5.97 1.91
N ALA A 191 -21.33 -6.89 1.87
CA ALA A 191 -22.72 -6.60 2.16
C ALA A 191 -22.99 -6.36 3.65
N GLU A 192 -22.26 -7.02 4.57
CA GLU A 192 -22.34 -6.73 6.01
C GLU A 192 -21.79 -5.34 6.36
N ARG A 193 -20.83 -4.83 5.58
CA ARG A 193 -20.31 -3.47 5.70
C ARG A 193 -21.19 -2.42 5.00
N GLY A 194 -22.29 -2.83 4.35
CA GLY A 194 -23.12 -1.94 3.53
C GLY A 194 -22.39 -1.38 2.30
N ALA A 195 -21.23 -1.94 1.93
CA ALA A 195 -20.38 -1.39 0.90
C ALA A 195 -20.83 -1.77 -0.51
N HIS A 196 -20.57 -0.89 -1.49
CA HIS A 196 -20.82 -1.22 -2.89
C HIS A 196 -19.70 -2.10 -3.48
N ALA A 197 -20.04 -3.25 -4.06
CA ALA A 197 -19.08 -4.16 -4.69
C ALA A 197 -18.74 -3.75 -6.14
N VAL A 198 -17.55 -3.20 -6.37
CA VAL A 198 -17.00 -2.93 -7.71
C VAL A 198 -16.13 -4.10 -8.14
N ILE A 199 -16.76 -5.24 -8.41
CA ILE A 199 -16.10 -6.49 -8.77
C ILE A 199 -16.64 -6.98 -10.11
N PRO A 200 -15.79 -7.18 -11.15
CA PRO A 200 -16.25 -7.57 -12.46
C PRO A 200 -16.76 -9.02 -12.43
N PRO A 201 -18.00 -9.30 -12.88
CA PRO A 201 -18.49 -10.66 -13.00
C PRO A 201 -17.59 -11.52 -13.90
N ARG A 202 -17.48 -12.81 -13.58
CA ARG A 202 -16.72 -13.77 -14.40
C ARG A 202 -17.35 -13.93 -15.80
N LYS A 203 -16.56 -14.29 -16.81
CA LYS A 203 -16.96 -14.35 -18.24
C LYS A 203 -18.25 -15.17 -18.48
N ASN A 204 -18.46 -16.23 -17.69
CA ASN A 204 -19.62 -17.13 -17.79
C ASN A 204 -20.48 -17.13 -16.52
N ALA A 205 -20.48 -16.02 -15.78
CA ALA A 205 -21.25 -15.89 -14.55
C ALA A 205 -22.76 -16.07 -14.82
N LYS A 206 -23.38 -16.98 -14.05
CA LYS A 206 -24.83 -17.15 -13.98
C LYS A 206 -25.40 -16.39 -12.79
N PRO A 207 -26.65 -15.88 -12.87
CA PRO A 207 -27.31 -15.28 -11.71
C PRO A 207 -27.32 -16.23 -10.52
N TRP A 208 -27.10 -15.69 -9.32
CA TRP A 208 -27.34 -16.46 -8.09
C TRP A 208 -28.82 -16.47 -7.77
N LYS A 209 -29.36 -17.64 -7.40
CA LYS A 209 -30.79 -17.83 -7.07
C LYS A 209 -31.18 -17.26 -5.70
N THR A 210 -30.21 -17.01 -4.82
CA THR A 210 -30.45 -16.50 -3.48
C THR A 210 -30.73 -15.00 -3.52
N GLU A 211 -31.68 -14.52 -2.72
CA GLU A 211 -32.09 -13.10 -2.67
C GLU A 211 -31.34 -12.28 -1.61
N THR A 212 -30.11 -12.65 -1.26
CA THR A 212 -29.32 -11.79 -0.36
C THR A 212 -29.00 -10.46 -1.00
N ALA A 213 -28.87 -9.40 -0.20
CA ALA A 213 -28.44 -8.08 -0.67
C ALA A 213 -27.19 -8.15 -1.58
N GLY A 214 -26.19 -8.94 -1.19
CA GLY A 214 -25.00 -9.14 -2.02
C GLY A 214 -25.22 -9.94 -3.30
N ALA A 215 -26.18 -10.88 -3.32
CA ALA A 215 -26.55 -11.60 -4.53
C ALA A 215 -27.36 -10.73 -5.49
N VAL A 216 -28.27 -9.89 -4.97
CA VAL A 216 -29.02 -8.89 -5.73
C VAL A 216 -28.05 -7.92 -6.40
N ALA A 217 -27.18 -7.27 -5.62
CA ALA A 217 -26.18 -6.33 -6.14
C ALA A 217 -25.25 -6.96 -7.19
N ARG A 218 -24.79 -8.20 -6.97
CA ARG A 218 -23.93 -8.91 -7.92
C ARG A 218 -24.69 -9.32 -9.19
N ASN A 219 -25.95 -9.72 -9.07
CA ASN A 219 -26.80 -10.05 -10.23
C ASN A 219 -27.13 -8.81 -11.06
N GLU A 220 -27.33 -7.64 -10.43
CA GLU A 220 -27.46 -6.36 -11.13
C GLU A 220 -26.18 -6.00 -11.89
N ALA A 221 -25.01 -6.13 -11.25
CA ALA A 221 -23.72 -5.94 -11.93
C ALA A 221 -23.55 -6.90 -13.13
N LEU A 222 -24.01 -8.15 -13.01
CA LEU A 222 -24.03 -9.12 -14.11
C LEU A 222 -24.96 -8.70 -15.25
N ARG A 223 -26.19 -8.25 -14.95
CA ARG A 223 -27.14 -7.76 -15.96
C ARG A 223 -26.59 -6.52 -16.66
N ALA A 224 -26.11 -5.54 -15.91
CA ALA A 224 -25.51 -4.32 -16.43
C ALA A 224 -24.29 -4.63 -17.32
N SER A 225 -23.40 -5.54 -16.89
CA SER A 225 -22.24 -5.93 -17.71
C SER A 225 -22.62 -6.66 -19.00
N LYS A 226 -23.72 -7.43 -19.01
CA LYS A 226 -24.23 -8.10 -20.23
C LYS A 226 -24.88 -7.10 -21.18
N HIS A 227 -25.65 -6.15 -20.65
CA HIS A 227 -26.36 -5.15 -21.45
C HIS A 227 -25.43 -4.09 -22.04
N LEU A 228 -24.54 -3.52 -21.21
CA LEU A 228 -23.65 -2.41 -21.59
C LEU A 228 -22.35 -2.87 -22.26
N GLY A 229 -22.01 -4.15 -22.12
CA GLY A 229 -20.69 -4.67 -22.43
C GLY A 229 -19.64 -4.33 -21.35
N ARG A 230 -18.61 -5.18 -21.24
CA ARG A 230 -17.64 -5.14 -20.13
C ARG A 230 -16.81 -3.85 -20.08
N ALA A 231 -16.49 -3.27 -21.24
CA ALA A 231 -15.71 -2.03 -21.32
C ALA A 231 -16.50 -0.85 -20.74
N LEU A 232 -17.76 -0.69 -21.14
CA LEU A 232 -18.61 0.39 -20.66
C LEU A 232 -18.94 0.22 -19.17
N TRP A 233 -19.21 -1.02 -18.73
CA TRP A 233 -19.44 -1.32 -17.32
C TRP A 233 -18.25 -0.94 -16.44
N ARG A 234 -17.01 -1.23 -16.87
CA ARG A 234 -15.79 -0.85 -16.12
C ARG A 234 -15.64 0.67 -15.98
N ARG A 235 -16.06 1.42 -16.99
CA ARG A 235 -16.06 2.89 -16.96
C ARG A 235 -17.13 3.43 -16.01
N TRP A 236 -18.36 2.93 -16.12
CA TRP A 236 -19.50 3.36 -15.31
C TRP A 236 -19.36 2.99 -13.83
N SER A 237 -18.92 1.77 -13.52
CA SER A 237 -18.73 1.27 -12.15
C SER A 237 -17.51 1.87 -11.42
N GLY A 238 -16.66 2.64 -12.11
CA GLY A 238 -15.44 3.17 -11.53
C GLY A 238 -14.34 2.11 -11.30
N TYR A 239 -14.45 0.91 -11.88
CA TYR A 239 -13.47 -0.19 -11.75
C TYR A 239 -12.02 0.24 -12.09
N HIS A 240 -11.86 1.25 -12.96
CA HIS A 240 -10.54 1.81 -13.28
C HIS A 240 -9.80 2.42 -12.07
N ARG A 241 -10.46 2.69 -10.94
CA ARG A 241 -9.77 3.10 -9.70
C ARG A 241 -8.76 2.03 -9.24
N ARG A 242 -9.01 0.75 -9.53
CA ARG A 242 -8.09 -0.36 -9.22
C ARG A 242 -6.73 -0.20 -9.91
N SER A 243 -6.70 0.27 -11.17
CA SER A 243 -5.43 0.41 -11.88
C SER A 243 -4.53 1.47 -11.24
N ARG A 244 -5.10 2.47 -10.54
CA ARG A 244 -4.33 3.46 -9.76
C ARG A 244 -3.62 2.80 -8.58
N ALA A 245 -4.32 1.92 -7.87
CA ALA A 245 -3.75 1.13 -6.77
C ALA A 245 -2.64 0.20 -7.29
N GLU A 246 -2.90 -0.52 -8.39
CA GLU A 246 -1.91 -1.40 -9.04
C GLU A 246 -0.68 -0.61 -9.50
N THR A 247 -0.87 0.58 -10.07
CA THR A 247 0.24 1.47 -10.48
C THR A 247 1.07 1.92 -9.28
N LYS A 248 0.43 2.25 -8.14
CA LYS A 248 1.17 2.58 -6.91
C LYS A 248 1.91 1.37 -6.35
N MET A 249 1.31 0.20 -6.36
CA MET A 249 1.99 -1.03 -5.98
C MET A 249 3.17 -1.37 -6.90
N HIS A 250 3.04 -1.12 -8.20
CA HIS A 250 4.16 -1.22 -9.12
C HIS A 250 5.30 -0.28 -8.71
N CYS A 251 5.02 0.99 -8.36
CA CYS A 251 6.05 1.89 -7.84
C CYS A 251 6.72 1.36 -6.56
N VAL A 252 5.96 0.77 -5.63
CA VAL A 252 6.54 0.13 -4.43
C VAL A 252 7.46 -1.03 -4.80
N LYS A 253 7.07 -1.84 -5.80
CA LYS A 253 7.88 -2.96 -6.30
C LYS A 253 9.18 -2.52 -6.99
N LEU A 254 9.24 -1.29 -7.52
CA LEU A 254 10.49 -0.74 -8.06
C LEU A 254 11.54 -0.52 -6.96
N LEU A 255 11.13 -0.37 -5.70
CA LEU A 255 12.01 -0.34 -4.53
C LEU A 255 12.33 -1.76 -3.98
N GLY A 256 11.96 -2.80 -4.72
CA GLY A 256 12.22 -4.20 -4.38
C GLY A 256 10.98 -5.09 -4.58
N GLN A 257 11.15 -6.21 -5.28
CA GLN A 257 10.04 -7.14 -5.52
C GLN A 257 9.64 -7.96 -4.28
N ARG A 258 10.56 -8.11 -3.33
CA ARG A 258 10.37 -8.86 -2.08
C ARG A 258 10.69 -8.01 -0.86
N LEU A 259 10.07 -8.30 0.28
CA LEU A 259 10.55 -7.80 1.58
C LEU A 259 11.75 -8.63 2.03
N MET A 260 12.84 -7.98 2.43
CA MET A 260 14.05 -8.68 2.87
C MET A 260 13.97 -9.15 4.33
N ALA A 261 13.17 -8.48 5.16
CA ALA A 261 12.94 -8.89 6.53
C ALA A 261 12.13 -10.19 6.62
N ARG A 262 12.45 -11.04 7.60
CA ARG A 262 11.76 -12.33 7.84
C ARG A 262 10.71 -12.29 8.96
N ASP A 263 10.81 -11.30 9.85
CA ASP A 263 9.92 -11.09 10.99
C ASP A 263 8.89 -10.01 10.63
N PHE A 264 7.63 -10.23 11.00
CA PHE A 264 6.49 -9.43 10.54
C PHE A 264 6.61 -7.94 10.88
N ASP A 265 6.97 -7.59 12.11
CA ASP A 265 7.12 -6.20 12.53
C ASP A 265 8.20 -5.48 11.71
N ARG A 266 9.31 -6.18 11.41
CA ARG A 266 10.36 -5.64 10.53
C ARG A 266 9.90 -5.54 9.07
N GLN A 267 9.06 -6.44 8.60
CA GLN A 267 8.45 -6.37 7.26
C GLN A 267 7.53 -5.15 7.15
N VAL A 268 6.73 -4.87 8.18
CA VAL A 268 5.90 -3.67 8.28
C VAL A 268 6.77 -2.42 8.20
N ALA A 269 7.83 -2.32 9.01
CA ALA A 269 8.74 -1.18 8.96
C ALA A 269 9.43 -1.03 7.59
N GLU A 270 9.87 -2.13 6.96
CA GLU A 270 10.47 -2.07 5.62
C GLU A 270 9.48 -1.55 4.57
N PHE A 271 8.23 -2.01 4.63
CA PHE A 271 7.18 -1.53 3.74
C PHE A 271 6.85 -0.04 3.99
N GLN A 272 6.75 0.37 5.25
CA GLN A 272 6.53 1.77 5.63
C GLN A 272 7.66 2.68 5.15
N VAL A 273 8.92 2.24 5.22
CA VAL A 273 10.06 2.99 4.67
C VAL A 273 9.93 3.16 3.15
N ARG A 274 9.52 2.12 2.41
CA ARG A 274 9.24 2.26 0.96
C ARG A 274 8.14 3.28 0.68
N VAL A 275 7.08 3.29 1.49
CA VAL A 275 6.01 4.28 1.38
C VAL A 275 6.55 5.69 1.67
N ALA A 276 7.38 5.86 2.71
CA ALA A 276 8.01 7.13 3.03
C ALA A 276 8.88 7.66 1.87
N VAL A 277 9.65 6.78 1.21
CA VAL A 277 10.42 7.11 0.01
C VAL A 277 9.51 7.64 -1.11
N LEU A 278 8.46 6.89 -1.45
CA LEU A 278 7.54 7.28 -2.53
C LEU A 278 6.79 8.58 -2.23
N ASN A 279 6.42 8.80 -0.97
CA ASN A 279 5.77 10.03 -0.55
C ASN A 279 6.74 11.21 -0.58
N GLY A 280 8.00 11.02 -0.20
CA GLY A 280 9.06 12.01 -0.37
C GLY A 280 9.24 12.41 -1.84
N TYR A 281 9.29 11.44 -2.75
CA TYR A 281 9.35 11.71 -4.20
C TYR A 281 8.14 12.47 -4.74
N THR A 282 6.96 12.18 -4.20
CA THR A 282 5.72 12.87 -4.55
C THR A 282 5.70 14.30 -4.02
N ALA A 283 6.21 14.52 -2.80
CA ALA A 283 6.30 15.84 -2.19
C ALA A 283 7.25 16.77 -2.95
N LEU A 284 8.34 16.25 -3.51
CA LEU A 284 9.30 17.01 -4.32
C LEU A 284 8.67 17.58 -5.61
N GLY A 285 7.65 16.92 -6.16
CA GLY A 285 6.90 17.44 -7.30
C GLY A 285 6.09 16.37 -8.02
N ILE A 286 4.95 16.81 -8.57
CA ILE A 286 4.04 16.00 -9.38
C ILE A 286 3.80 16.69 -10.74
N PRO A 287 3.60 15.92 -11.82
CA PRO A 287 3.23 16.50 -13.10
C PRO A 287 1.78 17.02 -13.01
N VAL A 288 1.56 18.24 -13.49
CA VAL A 288 0.22 18.83 -13.65
C VAL A 288 -0.21 18.54 -15.08
N THR A 289 -1.15 17.61 -15.26
CA THR A 289 -1.64 17.20 -16.57
C THR A 289 -3.02 17.78 -16.85
N LYS A 290 -3.23 18.22 -18.10
CA LYS A 290 -4.55 18.63 -18.62
C LYS A 290 -4.92 17.72 -19.78
N VAL A 291 -6.20 17.37 -19.88
CA VAL A 291 -6.75 16.69 -21.05
C VAL A 291 -6.66 17.65 -22.24
N VAL A 292 -6.10 17.18 -23.34
CA VAL A 292 -6.02 17.90 -24.61
C VAL A 292 -6.76 17.04 -25.63
N GLY A 293 -7.88 17.54 -26.13
CA GLY A 293 -8.79 16.79 -27.02
C GLY A 293 -10.24 17.09 -26.73
#